data_AF-W5M405-F1
#
_entry.id   AF-W5M405-F1
#
_cell.length_a   1.000
_cell.length_b   1.000
_cell.length_c   1.000
_cell.angle_alpha   90.00
_cell.angle_beta   90.00
_cell.angle_gamma   90.00
#
_symmetry.space_group_name_H-M   'P 1'
#
loop_
_entity.id
_entity.type
_entity.pdbx_description
1 polymer ?
#
loop_
_entity_poly.entity_id
_entity_poly.type
_entity_poly.pdbx_seq_one_letter_code
_entity_poly.pdbx_strand_id
1 'polypeptide(L)'
;LQMDQRLSVALLLLGLTVLVDGQTVAAPFTSPQGNITRNGCGATKFCIETPTGCDPASSGNCLFASAARDTTSTTSISFNLQGNSSGYIAAILTTAGNNSTGDAFVCAQNASDTLFYHTVYSSNGSSLSPNIFNNTVYNVTGSANNNIISCTFVARNLTISNGKATTLYNISLAVGDFTDGNV
;
A
#
# COMPACT_ATOMS: atom_id res chain seq x y z
N LEU A 1 -8.29 10.77 9.89
CA LEU A 1 -7.76 9.42 9.52
C LEU A 1 -8.03 8.41 10.64
N GLN A 2 -9.01 7.52 10.46
CA GLN A 2 -9.13 6.34 11.30
C GLN A 2 -8.18 5.28 10.75
N MET A 3 -7.14 4.93 11.50
CA MET A 3 -6.19 3.88 11.10
C MET A 3 -6.67 2.56 11.67
N ASP A 4 -7.30 1.74 10.84
CA ASP A 4 -7.94 0.50 11.31
C ASP A 4 -6.95 -0.64 11.54
N GLN A 5 -5.79 -0.64 10.88
CA GLN A 5 -4.75 -1.67 11.09
C GLN A 5 -3.31 -1.16 10.91
N ARG A 6 -2.41 -1.67 11.76
CA ARG A 6 -0.97 -1.38 11.73
C ARG A 6 -0.19 -2.70 11.78
N LEU A 7 0.68 -2.93 10.80
CA LEU A 7 1.57 -4.09 10.80
C LEU A 7 3.03 -3.64 10.60
N SER A 8 3.94 -4.24 11.37
CA SER A 8 5.36 -3.90 11.34
C SER A 8 6.10 -4.76 10.31
N VAL A 9 6.64 -4.15 9.26
CA VAL A 9 7.30 -4.87 8.17
C VAL A 9 8.78 -4.51 8.09
N ALA A 10 9.63 -5.52 8.00
CA ALA A 10 11.05 -5.39 7.83
C ALA A 10 11.41 -5.61 6.35
N LEU A 11 11.46 -4.55 5.54
CA LEU A 11 11.93 -4.64 4.16
C LEU A 11 13.46 -4.86 4.08
N LEU A 12 13.90 -6.05 4.52
CA LEU A 12 15.27 -6.53 4.43
C LEU A 12 15.50 -7.14 3.05
N LEU A 13 15.94 -6.33 2.07
CA LEU A 13 16.28 -6.83 0.72
C LEU A 13 17.65 -7.55 0.70
N LEU A 14 17.87 -8.51 1.59
CA LEU A 14 19.03 -9.41 1.53
C LEU A 14 18.76 -10.51 0.50
N GLY A 15 18.84 -10.18 -0.79
CA GLY A 15 18.43 -11.10 -1.88
C GLY A 15 16.99 -10.85 -2.35
N LEU A 16 16.23 -11.90 -2.70
CA LEU A 16 14.86 -11.84 -3.25
C LEU A 16 13.74 -11.68 -2.20
N THR A 17 14.07 -11.48 -0.93
CA THR A 17 13.14 -11.67 0.20
C THR A 17 12.72 -10.36 0.87
N VAL A 18 11.52 -10.35 1.43
CA VAL A 18 10.98 -9.32 2.35
C VAL A 18 10.73 -10.00 3.70
N LEU A 19 11.05 -9.35 4.82
CA LEU A 19 10.83 -9.92 6.16
C LEU A 19 9.60 -9.28 6.82
N VAL A 20 8.68 -10.10 7.32
CA VAL A 20 7.43 -9.66 7.94
C VAL A 20 7.26 -10.45 9.22
N ASP A 21 7.19 -9.80 10.39
CA ASP A 21 7.06 -10.50 11.69
C ASP A 21 8.02 -11.69 11.87
N GLY A 22 9.24 -11.60 11.31
CA GLY A 22 10.26 -12.65 11.37
C GLY A 22 10.20 -13.70 10.24
N GLN A 23 9.27 -13.58 9.30
CA GLN A 23 9.07 -14.54 8.20
C GLN A 23 9.53 -13.96 6.85
N THR A 24 10.32 -14.72 6.08
CA THR A 24 10.84 -14.32 4.76
C THR A 24 9.85 -14.66 3.64
N VAL A 25 9.40 -13.66 2.90
CA VAL A 25 8.56 -13.81 1.70
C VAL A 25 9.45 -13.66 0.47
N ALA A 26 9.48 -14.66 -0.41
CA ALA A 26 10.36 -14.73 -1.57
C ALA A 26 9.53 -14.72 -2.86
N ALA A 27 9.49 -13.58 -3.56
CA ALA A 27 9.48 -13.52 -5.04
C ALA A 27 9.02 -12.14 -5.55
N PRO A 28 9.46 -11.76 -6.77
CA PRO A 28 8.83 -10.70 -7.53
C PRO A 28 7.41 -11.12 -7.96
N PHE A 29 6.41 -10.28 -7.70
CA PHE A 29 5.02 -10.50 -8.07
C PHE A 29 4.57 -9.41 -9.06
N THR A 30 4.08 -9.83 -10.22
CA THR A 30 3.34 -8.93 -11.11
C THR A 30 1.94 -8.73 -10.55
N SER A 31 1.62 -7.49 -10.19
CA SER A 31 0.25 -7.10 -9.89
C SER A 31 -0.67 -7.46 -11.06
N PRO A 32 -1.72 -8.27 -10.87
CA PRO A 32 -2.72 -8.49 -11.90
C PRO A 32 -3.42 -7.16 -12.15
N GLN A 33 -3.44 -6.69 -13.40
CA GLN A 33 -4.36 -5.63 -13.78
C GLN A 33 -5.79 -6.11 -13.47
N GLY A 34 -6.40 -5.56 -12.43
CA GLY A 34 -7.83 -5.69 -12.12
C GLY A 34 -8.27 -6.84 -11.22
N ASN A 35 -7.43 -7.83 -10.89
CA ASN A 35 -7.84 -8.91 -9.96
C ASN A 35 -6.88 -9.03 -8.78
N ILE A 36 -7.15 -8.23 -7.74
CA ILE A 36 -6.42 -8.29 -6.47
C ILE A 36 -6.95 -9.51 -5.70
N THR A 37 -6.04 -10.39 -5.28
CA THR A 37 -6.36 -11.66 -4.59
C THR A 37 -5.44 -11.89 -3.40
N ARG A 38 -5.87 -12.72 -2.45
CA ARG A 38 -5.02 -13.26 -1.37
C ARG A 38 -4.06 -14.36 -1.84
N ASN A 39 -4.21 -14.90 -3.04
CA ASN A 39 -3.32 -15.95 -3.53
C ASN A 39 -1.85 -15.47 -3.53
N GLY A 40 -0.96 -16.25 -2.90
CA GLY A 40 0.47 -15.95 -2.75
C GLY A 40 0.84 -15.19 -1.48
N CYS A 41 -0.13 -14.79 -0.63
CA CYS A 41 0.17 -14.18 0.67
C CYS A 41 1.04 -15.09 1.55
N GLY A 42 2.14 -14.56 2.08
CA GLY A 42 3.10 -15.28 2.92
C GLY A 42 4.10 -16.15 2.14
N ALA A 43 3.96 -16.25 0.81
CA ALA A 43 4.88 -16.98 -0.06
C ALA A 43 5.56 -16.04 -1.06
N THR A 44 4.78 -15.44 -1.96
CA THR A 44 5.27 -14.58 -3.05
C THR A 44 4.98 -13.11 -2.85
N LYS A 45 4.06 -12.77 -1.95
CA LYS A 45 3.77 -11.40 -1.56
C LYS A 45 3.40 -11.30 -0.09
N PHE A 46 3.70 -10.15 0.49
CA PHE A 46 3.21 -9.78 1.81
C PHE A 46 1.77 -9.32 1.69
N CYS A 47 0.95 -9.58 2.71
CA CYS A 47 -0.43 -9.13 2.76
C CYS A 47 -0.83 -8.62 4.13
N ILE A 48 -1.70 -7.61 4.14
CA ILE A 48 -2.47 -7.16 5.29
C ILE A 48 -3.93 -7.36 4.90
N GLU A 49 -4.72 -8.02 5.75
CA GLU A 49 -6.14 -8.15 5.49
C GLU A 49 -7.01 -8.07 6.74
N THR A 50 -8.22 -7.56 6.54
CA THR A 50 -9.34 -7.68 7.47
C THR A 50 -10.63 -8.04 6.73
N PRO A 51 -11.38 -9.05 7.20
CA PRO A 51 -11.01 -10.01 8.26
C PRO A 51 -9.88 -10.95 7.84
N THR A 52 -9.26 -11.64 8.81
CA THR A 52 -8.20 -12.62 8.53
C THR A 52 -8.69 -13.69 7.55
N GLY A 53 -7.89 -13.98 6.52
CA GLY A 53 -8.24 -14.96 5.48
C GLY A 53 -9.15 -14.43 4.37
N CYS A 54 -9.56 -13.15 4.41
CA CYS A 54 -10.41 -12.56 3.38
C CYS A 54 -9.69 -12.48 2.03
N ASP A 55 -10.31 -13.01 0.97
CA ASP A 55 -9.82 -12.87 -0.40
C ASP A 55 -10.60 -11.77 -1.15
N PRO A 56 -9.95 -10.65 -1.51
CA PRO A 56 -10.58 -9.57 -2.26
C PRO A 56 -11.23 -10.02 -3.57
N ALA A 57 -10.71 -11.06 -4.22
CA ALA A 57 -11.23 -11.60 -5.48
C ALA A 57 -12.58 -12.33 -5.34
N SER A 58 -12.92 -12.76 -4.12
CA SER A 58 -14.12 -13.57 -3.85
C SER A 58 -15.26 -12.79 -3.20
N SER A 59 -14.92 -11.84 -2.32
CA SER A 59 -15.90 -11.19 -1.43
C SER A 59 -16.02 -9.68 -1.63
N GLY A 60 -15.06 -9.03 -2.30
CA GLY A 60 -15.05 -7.58 -2.58
C GLY A 60 -14.92 -6.66 -1.36
N ASN A 61 -15.31 -7.12 -0.16
CA ASN A 61 -15.41 -6.35 1.07
C ASN A 61 -14.21 -6.53 2.02
N CYS A 62 -13.08 -7.01 1.53
CA CYS A 62 -11.85 -7.08 2.32
C CYS A 62 -11.21 -5.71 2.39
N LEU A 63 -10.81 -5.25 3.59
CA LEU A 63 -9.73 -4.28 3.68
C LEU A 63 -8.44 -5.04 3.43
N PHE A 64 -7.80 -4.81 2.31
CA PHE A 64 -6.67 -5.61 1.84
C PHE A 64 -5.56 -4.73 1.29
N ALA A 65 -4.33 -5.11 1.61
CA ALA A 65 -3.16 -4.69 0.86
C ALA A 65 -2.22 -5.85 0.62
N SER A 66 -1.49 -5.80 -0.49
CA SER A 66 -0.34 -6.68 -0.69
C SER A 66 0.85 -5.91 -1.24
N ALA A 67 2.05 -6.31 -0.84
CA ALA A 67 3.29 -5.74 -1.31
C ALA A 67 4.26 -6.85 -1.76
N ALA A 68 4.99 -6.59 -2.84
CA ALA A 68 6.04 -7.48 -3.33
C ALA A 68 7.11 -6.66 -4.05
N ARG A 69 8.31 -7.23 -4.21
CA ARG A 69 9.32 -6.59 -5.06
C ARG A 69 8.79 -6.48 -6.49
N ASP A 70 9.05 -5.34 -7.12
CA ASP A 70 8.74 -5.16 -8.53
C ASP A 70 9.60 -6.08 -9.42
N THR A 71 9.01 -6.62 -10.48
CA THR A 71 9.72 -7.59 -11.34
C THR A 71 10.78 -6.92 -12.20
N THR A 72 10.65 -5.61 -12.44
CA THR A 72 11.52 -4.83 -13.33
C THR A 72 12.57 -4.01 -12.56
N SER A 73 12.49 -3.98 -11.22
CA SER A 73 13.37 -3.19 -10.36
C SER A 73 13.65 -3.87 -9.03
N THR A 74 14.93 -3.94 -8.65
CA THR A 74 15.35 -4.51 -7.36
C THR A 74 15.10 -3.59 -6.17
N THR A 75 14.77 -2.32 -6.43
CA THR A 75 14.61 -1.27 -5.41
C THR A 75 13.19 -0.72 -5.33
N SER A 76 12.31 -1.19 -6.22
CA SER A 76 10.90 -0.81 -6.26
C SER A 76 10.01 -1.89 -5.66
N ILE A 77 8.89 -1.48 -5.08
CA ILE A 77 7.89 -2.36 -4.47
C ILE A 77 6.55 -2.11 -5.16
N SER A 78 5.94 -3.19 -5.64
CA SER A 78 4.59 -3.22 -6.18
C SER A 78 3.59 -3.36 -5.05
N PHE A 79 2.59 -2.49 -5.02
CA PHE A 79 1.50 -2.47 -4.06
C PHE A 79 0.17 -2.71 -4.73
N ASN A 80 -0.70 -3.45 -4.04
CA ASN A 80 -2.11 -3.58 -4.38
C ASN A 80 -2.92 -3.21 -3.15
N LEU A 81 -3.95 -2.39 -3.31
CA LEU A 81 -4.89 -2.00 -2.26
C LEU A 81 -6.31 -2.31 -2.74
N GLN A 82 -7.14 -2.83 -1.85
CA GLN A 82 -8.58 -2.91 -2.06
C GLN A 82 -9.31 -2.72 -0.74
N GLY A 83 -10.42 -1.99 -0.75
CA GLY A 83 -11.23 -1.80 0.43
C GLY A 83 -12.63 -1.31 0.10
N ASN A 84 -13.56 -1.60 1.01
CA ASN A 84 -14.88 -0.98 0.98
C ASN A 84 -14.80 0.41 1.63
N SER A 85 -14.96 1.46 0.83
CA SER A 85 -14.87 2.86 1.23
C SER A 85 -15.66 3.74 0.25
N SER A 86 -16.39 4.71 0.78
CA SER A 86 -17.05 5.79 0.02
C SER A 86 -16.09 6.91 -0.40
N GLY A 87 -14.88 6.92 0.14
CA GLY A 87 -13.94 8.03 -0.05
C GLY A 87 -12.60 7.59 -0.57
N TYR A 88 -11.77 6.98 0.28
CA TYR A 88 -10.43 6.55 -0.10
C TYR A 88 -10.00 5.26 0.60
N ILE A 89 -8.95 4.65 0.04
CA ILE A 89 -8.07 3.70 0.70
C ILE A 89 -6.64 4.20 0.60
N ALA A 90 -5.85 4.04 1.67
CA ALA A 90 -4.45 4.44 1.69
C ALA A 90 -3.55 3.37 2.32
N ALA A 91 -2.35 3.25 1.76
CA ALA A 91 -1.22 2.59 2.41
C ALA A 91 -0.26 3.65 2.95
N ILE A 92 0.05 3.56 4.24
CA ILE A 92 0.93 4.49 4.93
C ILE A 92 2.20 3.74 5.34
N LEU A 93 3.34 4.20 4.84
CA LEU A 93 4.67 3.68 5.15
C LEU A 93 5.36 4.63 6.12
N THR A 94 5.65 4.13 7.32
CA THR A 94 6.44 4.85 8.33
C THR A 94 7.72 4.08 8.60
N THR A 95 8.81 4.75 8.95
CA THR A 95 10.06 4.05 9.28
C THR A 95 9.95 3.40 10.66
N ALA A 96 10.54 2.22 10.85
CA ALA A 96 10.52 1.55 12.15
C ALA A 96 11.20 2.45 13.20
N GLY A 97 10.48 2.75 14.28
CA GLY A 97 10.92 3.67 15.34
C GLY A 97 10.40 5.10 15.19
N ASN A 98 9.87 5.49 14.02
CA ASN A 98 9.17 6.78 13.85
C ASN A 98 7.81 6.54 13.18
N ASN A 99 6.79 6.45 14.03
CA ASN A 99 5.39 6.29 13.60
C ASN A 99 4.67 7.63 13.39
N SER A 100 5.34 8.75 13.63
CA SER A 100 4.70 10.06 13.67
C SER A 100 4.61 10.72 12.29
N THR A 101 5.44 10.29 11.33
CA THR A 101 5.51 10.80 9.97
C THR A 101 5.81 9.68 8.97
N GLY A 102 5.24 9.75 7.77
CA GLY A 102 5.48 8.73 6.74
C GLY A 102 5.01 9.13 5.34
N ASP A 103 5.14 8.21 4.41
CA ASP A 103 4.60 8.33 3.05
C ASP A 103 3.23 7.67 2.97
N ALA A 104 2.22 8.40 2.51
CA ALA A 104 0.88 7.89 2.25
C ALA A 104 0.62 7.81 0.75
N PHE A 105 0.27 6.62 0.29
CA PHE A 105 -0.19 6.36 -1.08
C PHE A 105 -1.69 6.17 -1.04
N VAL A 106 -2.41 7.08 -1.67
CA VAL A 106 -3.86 7.20 -1.51
C VAL A 106 -4.56 6.98 -2.84
N CYS A 107 -5.60 6.16 -2.79
CA CYS A 107 -6.58 6.01 -3.84
C CYS A 107 -7.92 6.51 -3.38
N ALA A 108 -8.40 7.57 -4.00
CA ALA A 108 -9.67 8.19 -3.69
C ALA A 108 -10.68 7.99 -4.82
N GLN A 109 -11.94 7.84 -4.47
CA GLN A 109 -13.05 7.87 -5.40
C GLN A 109 -13.37 9.32 -5.73
N ASN A 110 -13.46 9.64 -7.03
CA ASN A 110 -13.89 10.94 -7.52
C ASN A 110 -14.99 10.77 -8.56
N ALA A 111 -16.25 11.01 -8.16
CA ALA A 111 -17.46 10.86 -8.97
C ALA A 111 -17.63 9.48 -9.64
N SER A 112 -16.91 9.22 -10.73
CA SER A 112 -16.94 7.95 -11.49
C SER A 112 -15.54 7.38 -11.78
N ASP A 113 -14.49 8.07 -11.36
CA ASP A 113 -13.09 7.70 -11.56
C ASP A 113 -12.35 7.51 -10.22
N THR A 114 -11.12 7.00 -10.31
CA THR A 114 -10.22 6.84 -9.16
C THR A 114 -9.08 7.84 -9.30
N LEU A 115 -8.87 8.66 -8.28
CA LEU A 115 -7.70 9.53 -8.17
C LEU A 115 -6.62 8.82 -7.36
N PHE A 116 -5.38 8.96 -7.81
CA PHE A 116 -4.21 8.53 -7.06
C PHE A 116 -3.36 9.74 -6.67
N TYR A 117 -2.89 9.78 -5.43
CA TYR A 117 -1.85 10.72 -5.03
C TYR A 117 -0.97 10.12 -3.94
N HIS A 118 0.29 10.55 -3.97
CA HIS A 118 1.26 10.36 -2.88
C HIS A 118 1.26 11.63 -2.04
N THR A 119 1.35 11.49 -0.72
CA THR A 119 1.42 12.61 0.22
C THR A 119 2.20 12.21 1.48
N VAL A 120 2.53 13.19 2.33
CA VAL A 120 3.15 12.97 3.63
C VAL A 120 2.06 12.76 4.67
N TYR A 121 2.13 11.63 5.36
CA TYR A 121 1.38 11.35 6.57
C TYR A 121 2.04 12.03 7.78
N SER A 122 1.23 12.68 8.62
CA SER A 122 1.64 13.16 9.95
C SER A 122 0.58 12.80 10.98
N SER A 123 1.01 12.20 12.09
CA SER A 123 0.13 11.85 13.22
C SER A 123 -0.40 13.07 14.00
N ASN A 124 0.26 14.23 13.89
CA ASN A 124 -0.09 15.46 14.64
C ASN A 124 -1.14 16.34 13.95
N GLY A 125 -1.56 15.98 12.76
CA GLY A 125 -2.63 16.65 12.03
C GLY A 125 -3.16 15.64 11.04
N SER A 126 -4.27 14.99 11.40
CA SER A 126 -4.88 13.83 10.74
C SER A 126 -5.42 14.08 9.32
N SER A 127 -4.77 14.95 8.55
CA SER A 127 -5.12 15.30 7.18
C SER A 127 -3.98 14.91 6.25
N LEU A 128 -4.32 14.17 5.21
CA LEU A 128 -3.42 13.89 4.10
C LEU A 128 -3.48 15.09 3.15
N SER A 129 -2.67 16.11 3.41
CA SER A 129 -2.61 17.28 2.52
C SER A 129 -2.07 16.86 1.15
N PRO A 130 -2.81 16.99 0.04
CA PRO A 130 -2.35 16.52 -1.26
C PRO A 130 -1.07 17.26 -1.67
N ASN A 131 0.08 16.60 -1.58
CA ASN A 131 1.32 17.12 -2.15
C ASN A 131 1.80 16.11 -3.18
N ILE A 132 1.42 16.34 -4.43
CA ILE A 132 1.64 15.43 -5.55
C ILE A 132 3.15 15.31 -5.81
N PHE A 133 3.80 14.32 -5.22
CA PHE A 133 5.18 13.95 -5.54
C PHE A 133 5.19 12.89 -6.64
N ASN A 134 5.11 13.34 -7.89
CA ASN A 134 4.99 12.45 -9.07
C ASN A 134 6.26 11.65 -9.44
N ASN A 135 7.36 11.76 -8.70
CA ASN A 135 8.62 11.11 -9.10
C ASN A 135 8.90 9.77 -8.41
N THR A 136 8.10 9.40 -7.41
CA THR A 136 8.30 8.21 -6.57
C THR A 136 7.39 7.05 -6.94
N VAL A 137 6.35 7.24 -7.77
CA VAL A 137 5.37 6.20 -8.10
C VAL A 137 5.17 6.05 -9.61
N TYR A 138 4.86 4.84 -10.09
CA TYR A 138 4.51 4.55 -11.48
C TYR A 138 3.58 3.34 -11.61
N ASN A 139 3.13 3.06 -12.84
CA ASN A 139 2.20 1.98 -13.18
C ASN A 139 0.95 1.98 -12.29
N VAL A 140 0.42 3.18 -12.04
CA VAL A 140 -0.79 3.36 -11.24
C VAL A 140 -1.99 2.93 -12.07
N THR A 141 -2.83 2.09 -11.50
CA THR A 141 -4.15 1.74 -12.02
C THR A 141 -5.11 1.75 -10.85
N GLY A 142 -6.29 2.36 -11.01
CA GLY A 142 -7.31 2.42 -9.98
C GLY A 142 -8.69 2.08 -10.54
N SER A 143 -9.56 1.57 -9.68
CA SER A 143 -10.99 1.42 -9.97
C SER A 143 -11.82 1.70 -8.72
N ALA A 144 -12.96 2.34 -8.89
CA ALA A 144 -13.99 2.51 -7.86
C ALA A 144 -15.33 2.01 -8.39
N ASN A 145 -15.90 0.98 -7.76
CA ASN A 145 -17.19 0.41 -8.16
C ASN A 145 -17.97 -0.04 -6.91
N ASN A 146 -19.21 0.42 -6.75
CA ASN A 146 -20.08 0.04 -5.63
C ASN A 146 -19.39 0.12 -4.25
N ASN A 147 -18.72 1.25 -3.99
CA ASN A 147 -17.94 1.52 -2.77
C ASN A 147 -16.72 0.60 -2.59
N ILE A 148 -16.33 -0.20 -3.57
CA ILE A 148 -15.05 -0.92 -3.57
C ILE A 148 -14.05 -0.07 -4.33
N ILE A 149 -13.05 0.45 -3.61
CA ILE A 149 -11.91 1.15 -4.20
C ILE A 149 -10.76 0.15 -4.28
N SER A 150 -10.13 0.07 -5.45
CA SER A 150 -8.96 -0.77 -5.69
C SER A 150 -7.89 0.00 -6.45
N CYS A 151 -6.63 -0.30 -6.14
CA CYS A 151 -5.49 0.30 -6.81
C CYS A 151 -4.29 -0.61 -6.84
N THR A 152 -3.52 -0.48 -7.92
CA THR A 152 -2.22 -1.09 -8.08
C THR A 152 -1.23 0.00 -8.45
N PHE A 153 -0.06 0.02 -7.82
CA PHE A 153 0.98 0.99 -8.14
C PHE A 153 2.36 0.44 -7.75
N VAL A 154 3.41 1.05 -8.29
CA VAL A 154 4.79 0.71 -7.94
C VAL A 154 5.49 1.91 -7.34
N ALA A 155 5.99 1.77 -6.12
CA ALA A 155 6.78 2.79 -5.44
C ALA A 155 8.28 2.53 -5.65
N ARG A 156 8.99 3.54 -6.15
CA ARG A 156 10.45 3.52 -6.42
C ARG A 156 11.24 3.84 -5.18
N ASN A 157 12.46 3.32 -5.13
CA ASN A 157 13.54 3.79 -4.25
C ASN A 157 13.18 3.81 -2.76
N LEU A 158 12.17 3.04 -2.32
CA LEU A 158 11.85 2.88 -0.90
C LEU A 158 13.02 2.28 -0.10
N THR A 159 14.09 1.84 -0.76
CA THR A 159 15.11 0.96 -0.19
C THR A 159 16.55 1.34 -0.51
N ILE A 160 16.86 2.59 -0.86
CA ILE A 160 18.24 3.00 -1.16
C ILE A 160 18.75 4.06 -0.19
N SER A 161 19.59 3.62 0.76
CA SER A 161 20.68 4.43 1.29
C SER A 161 21.98 3.72 0.91
N ASN A 162 22.82 4.38 0.10
CA ASN A 162 24.13 3.84 -0.34
C ASN A 162 24.09 2.43 -0.95
N GLY A 163 23.07 2.10 -1.75
CA GLY A 163 22.99 0.82 -2.47
C GLY A 163 22.69 -0.41 -1.60
N LYS A 164 22.30 -0.23 -0.32
CA LYS A 164 21.84 -1.30 0.57
C LYS A 164 20.45 -0.99 1.14
N ALA A 165 19.55 -1.97 1.10
CA ALA A 165 18.27 -1.88 1.78
C ALA A 165 18.47 -2.01 3.29
N THR A 166 18.35 -0.89 3.99
CA THR A 166 18.62 -0.76 5.43
C THR A 166 17.42 -0.25 6.22
N THR A 167 16.31 0.08 5.56
CA THR A 167 15.15 0.72 6.18
C THR A 167 14.02 -0.28 6.39
N LEU A 168 13.60 -0.42 7.64
CA LEU A 168 12.41 -1.17 8.05
C LEU A 168 11.20 -0.22 7.99
N TYR A 169 10.05 -0.69 7.50
CA TYR A 169 8.84 0.12 7.37
C TYR A 169 7.63 -0.52 8.04
N ASN A 170 6.95 0.22 8.92
CA ASN A 170 5.60 -0.18 9.30
C ASN A 170 4.64 0.22 8.18
N ILE A 171 3.80 -0.73 7.75
CA ILE A 171 2.75 -0.49 6.76
C ILE A 171 1.43 -0.47 7.52
N SER A 172 0.69 0.63 7.37
CA SER A 172 -0.65 0.78 7.93
C SER A 172 -1.67 0.99 6.82
N LEU A 173 -2.87 0.49 7.01
CA LEU A 173 -4.00 0.73 6.11
C LEU A 173 -4.98 1.69 6.74
N ALA A 174 -5.50 2.58 5.90
CA ALA A 174 -6.55 3.52 6.27
C ALA A 174 -7.63 3.53 5.19
N VAL A 175 -8.87 3.67 5.63
CA VAL A 175 -10.02 3.99 4.80
C VAL A 175 -10.77 5.15 5.44
N GLY A 176 -11.55 5.87 4.66
CA GLY A 176 -12.40 6.95 5.16
C GLY A 176 -13.10 7.68 4.03
N ASP A 177 -13.83 8.72 4.41
CA ASP A 177 -14.57 9.56 3.46
C ASP A 177 -13.65 10.52 2.70
N PHE A 178 -14.11 10.93 1.52
CA PHE A 178 -13.45 11.91 0.66
C PHE A 178 -14.41 13.09 0.48
N THR A 179 -14.12 14.21 1.13
CA THR A 179 -14.95 15.42 1.07
C THR A 179 -14.12 16.60 0.54
N ASP A 180 -14.62 17.26 -0.50
CA ASP A 180 -14.05 18.49 -1.06
C ASP A 180 -12.56 18.45 -1.39
N GLY A 181 -12.08 17.35 -1.98
CA GLY A 181 -10.68 17.22 -2.42
C GLY A 181 -9.67 16.96 -1.30
N ASN A 182 -10.13 16.77 -0.06
CA ASN A 182 -9.30 16.48 1.09
C ASN A 182 -9.62 15.10 1.67
N VAL A 183 -8.58 14.47 2.22
CA VAL A 183 -8.62 13.21 2.98
C VAL A 183 -8.13 13.42 4.41
#